data_AF-S4NTM6-F1
#
_entry.id   AF-S4NTM6-F1
#
_cell.length_a   1.000
_cell.length_b   1.000
_cell.length_c   1.000
_cell.angle_alpha   90.00
_cell.angle_beta   90.00
_cell.angle_gamma   90.00
#
_symmetry.space_group_name_H-M   'P 1'
#
loop_
_entity.id
_entity.type
_entity.pdbx_description
1 polymer ?
#
loop_
_entity_poly.entity_id
_entity_poly.type
_entity_poly.pdbx_seq_one_letter_code
_entity_poly.pdbx_strand_id
1 'polypeptide(L)'
;MVDEESMEVSNHELSRQLRLNTLERYLLKVKQEKAESRRKMQEQVMNSLKMARKPYNPFKMPELPKQRQATKTIKKAAKPKPKPSPFSTGLLPPEFLEDMKYKPPKRFQGKNAPWITKRLYKYLEDKLEPNYDYRARVRAEKLVEKLYHFAKDVRKCRVAPPEAIAELKHEMARLGIVKTHHEFYCFFHEFMPREIRIRVNPDILNKIPAPKRVFANILEDDHL
;
A
#
# COMPACT_ATOMS: atom_id res chain seq x y z
N MET A 1 34.38 -57.98 -15.43
CA MET A 1 33.96 -57.17 -14.27
C MET A 1 33.70 -55.79 -14.84
N VAL A 2 32.44 -55.37 -14.86
CA VAL A 2 32.02 -54.07 -15.39
C VAL A 2 31.98 -53.15 -14.18
N ASP A 3 32.90 -52.19 -14.14
CA ASP A 3 33.02 -51.23 -13.06
C ASP A 3 31.78 -50.33 -13.03
N GLU A 4 31.05 -50.43 -11.93
CA GLU A 4 29.89 -49.61 -11.58
C GLU A 4 30.42 -48.24 -11.11
N GLU A 5 30.68 -47.34 -12.06
CA GLU A 5 31.02 -45.94 -11.77
C GLU A 5 29.78 -45.25 -11.17
N SER A 6 29.73 -45.21 -9.85
CA SER A 6 28.79 -44.39 -9.09
C SER A 6 29.15 -42.91 -9.28
N MET A 7 28.53 -42.29 -10.27
CA MET A 7 28.67 -40.86 -10.56
C MET A 7 28.15 -40.03 -9.38
N GLU A 8 29.06 -39.49 -8.56
CA GLU A 8 28.73 -38.65 -7.40
C GLU A 8 28.05 -37.35 -7.85
N VAL A 9 26.72 -37.31 -7.77
CA VAL A 9 25.92 -36.15 -8.14
C VAL A 9 26.15 -35.02 -7.12
N SER A 10 26.67 -33.88 -7.58
CA SER A 10 26.89 -32.69 -6.75
C SER A 10 25.65 -32.29 -5.95
N ASN A 11 25.82 -31.97 -4.66
CA ASN A 11 24.75 -31.54 -3.75
C ASN A 11 23.88 -30.40 -4.30
N HIS A 12 24.46 -29.54 -5.15
CA HIS A 12 23.73 -28.46 -5.82
C HIS A 12 22.73 -28.99 -6.86
N GLU A 13 23.13 -30.00 -7.63
CA GLU A 13 22.31 -30.61 -8.66
C GLU A 13 21.17 -31.44 -8.04
N LEU A 14 21.45 -32.14 -6.94
CA LEU A 14 20.43 -32.82 -6.12
C LEU A 14 19.39 -31.82 -5.58
N SER A 15 19.82 -30.67 -5.06
CA SER A 15 18.91 -29.61 -4.59
C SER A 15 18.02 -29.07 -5.72
N ARG A 16 18.59 -28.88 -6.92
CA ARG A 16 17.87 -28.41 -8.10
C ARG A 16 16.84 -29.42 -8.56
N GLN A 17 17.23 -30.69 -8.70
CA GLN A 17 16.34 -31.78 -9.08
C GLN A 17 15.19 -31.94 -8.08
N LEU A 18 15.46 -31.83 -6.78
CA LEU A 18 14.44 -31.91 -5.74
C LEU A 18 13.42 -30.75 -5.82
N ARG A 19 13.86 -29.53 -6.17
CA ARG A 19 12.96 -28.39 -6.43
C ARG A 19 12.11 -28.60 -7.69
N LEU A 20 12.70 -29.15 -8.76
CA LEU A 20 11.97 -29.44 -9.99
C LEU A 20 10.92 -30.53 -9.78
N ASN A 21 11.30 -31.63 -9.11
CA ASN A 21 10.39 -32.73 -8.78
C ASN A 21 9.23 -32.30 -7.87
N THR A 22 9.51 -31.42 -6.89
CA THR A 22 8.44 -30.87 -6.05
C THR A 22 7.49 -29.99 -6.86
N LEU A 23 8.01 -29.13 -7.73
CA LEU A 23 7.20 -28.30 -8.64
C LEU A 23 6.30 -29.14 -9.56
N GLU A 24 6.85 -30.17 -10.21
CA GLU A 24 6.11 -31.07 -11.09
C GLU A 24 4.96 -31.77 -10.36
N ARG A 25 5.23 -32.25 -9.14
CA ARG A 25 4.20 -32.85 -8.28
C ARG A 25 3.07 -31.86 -7.97
N TYR A 26 3.39 -30.60 -7.70
CA TYR A 26 2.38 -29.56 -7.47
C TYR A 26 1.55 -29.26 -8.73
N LEU A 27 2.18 -29.14 -9.89
CA LEU A 27 1.48 -28.89 -11.16
C LEU A 27 0.51 -30.01 -11.50
N LEU A 28 0.90 -31.28 -11.28
CA LEU A 28 0.03 -32.44 -11.43
C LEU A 28 -1.19 -32.36 -10.51
N LYS A 29 -0.98 -32.01 -9.24
CA LYS A 29 -2.05 -31.87 -8.25
C LYS A 29 -3.05 -30.77 -8.63
N VAL A 30 -2.56 -29.61 -9.08
CA VAL A 30 -3.42 -28.50 -9.58
C VAL A 30 -4.22 -28.92 -10.82
N LYS A 31 -3.61 -29.70 -11.73
CA LYS A 31 -4.28 -30.19 -12.94
C LYS A 31 -5.40 -31.17 -12.60
N GLN A 32 -5.17 -32.09 -11.66
CA GLN A 32 -6.17 -33.05 -11.19
C GLN A 32 -7.36 -32.35 -10.55
N GLU A 33 -7.14 -31.40 -9.65
CA GLU A 33 -8.23 -30.70 -8.98
C GLU A 33 -9.05 -29.81 -9.91
N LYS A 34 -8.43 -29.16 -10.90
CA LYS A 34 -9.17 -28.45 -11.95
C LYS A 34 -10.03 -29.40 -12.77
N ALA A 35 -9.55 -30.60 -13.08
CA ALA A 35 -10.32 -31.61 -13.78
C ALA A 35 -11.52 -32.11 -12.93
N GLU A 36 -11.29 -32.36 -11.63
CA GLU A 36 -12.35 -32.73 -10.69
C GLU A 36 -13.41 -31.64 -10.52
N SER A 37 -12.97 -30.39 -10.38
CA SER A 37 -13.86 -29.24 -10.25
C SER A 37 -14.71 -29.04 -11.51
N ARG A 38 -14.12 -29.23 -12.70
CA ARG A 38 -14.84 -29.20 -13.98
C ARG A 38 -15.86 -30.33 -14.07
N ARG A 39 -15.50 -31.53 -13.62
CA ARG A 39 -16.40 -32.69 -13.60
C ARG A 39 -17.59 -32.48 -12.65
N LYS A 40 -17.34 -32.04 -11.41
CA LYS A 40 -18.39 -31.69 -10.44
C LYS A 40 -19.33 -30.61 -10.98
N MET A 41 -18.78 -29.59 -11.64
CA MET A 41 -19.57 -28.54 -12.28
C MET A 41 -20.45 -29.09 -13.42
N GLN A 42 -19.90 -29.95 -14.28
CA GLN A 42 -20.66 -30.61 -15.34
C GLN A 42 -21.79 -31.49 -14.78
N GLU A 43 -21.52 -32.24 -13.72
CA GLU A 43 -22.53 -33.07 -13.03
C GLU A 43 -23.65 -32.20 -12.43
N GLN A 44 -23.32 -31.07 -11.81
CA GLN A 44 -24.31 -30.11 -11.31
C GLN A 44 -25.17 -29.52 -12.43
N VAL A 45 -24.56 -29.14 -13.55
CA VAL A 45 -25.29 -28.64 -14.73
C VAL A 45 -26.20 -29.73 -15.29
N MET A 46 -25.72 -30.95 -15.48
CA MET A 46 -26.52 -32.07 -15.98
C MET A 46 -27.67 -32.42 -15.03
N ASN A 47 -27.45 -32.39 -13.72
CA ASN A 47 -28.50 -32.64 -12.74
C ASN A 47 -29.58 -31.54 -12.78
N SER A 48 -29.18 -30.27 -12.92
CA SER A 48 -30.13 -29.16 -13.08
C SER A 48 -30.97 -29.26 -14.36
N LEU A 49 -30.37 -29.69 -15.47
CA LEU A 49 -31.06 -29.89 -16.75
C LEU A 49 -32.02 -31.09 -16.72
N LYS A 50 -31.67 -32.16 -15.99
CA LYS A 50 -32.57 -33.31 -15.76
C LYS A 50 -33.78 -32.93 -14.91
N MET A 51 -33.58 -32.13 -13.86
CA MET A 51 -34.67 -31.59 -13.01
C MET A 51 -35.59 -30.62 -13.76
N ALA A 52 -35.12 -29.97 -14.84
CA ALA A 52 -35.92 -29.06 -15.67
C ALA A 52 -36.83 -29.76 -16.69
N ARG A 53 -36.63 -31.06 -16.96
CA ARG A 53 -37.51 -31.86 -17.82
C ARG A 53 -38.73 -32.34 -17.04
N LYS A 54 -39.62 -31.44 -16.67
CA LYS A 54 -41.00 -31.83 -16.33
C LYS A 54 -41.69 -32.31 -17.62
N PRO A 55 -42.49 -33.39 -17.58
CA PRO A 55 -43.27 -33.79 -18.75
C PRO A 55 -44.11 -32.61 -19.20
N TYR A 56 -43.96 -32.23 -20.47
CA TYR A 56 -44.75 -31.17 -21.08
C TYR A 56 -46.21 -31.61 -21.06
N ASN A 57 -47.00 -31.03 -20.17
CA ASN A 57 -48.45 -31.18 -20.14
C ASN A 57 -49.05 -30.07 -21.01
N PRO A 58 -49.51 -30.34 -22.24
CA PRO A 58 -50.06 -29.33 -23.15
C PRO A 58 -51.40 -28.71 -22.68
N PHE A 59 -51.96 -29.19 -21.57
CA PHE A 59 -53.31 -28.84 -21.08
C PHE A 59 -53.34 -27.92 -19.85
N LYS A 60 -52.28 -27.14 -19.60
CA LYS A 60 -52.34 -26.08 -18.57
C LYS A 60 -52.63 -24.74 -19.23
N MET A 61 -53.87 -24.28 -19.03
CA MET A 61 -54.35 -22.96 -19.39
C MET A 61 -53.39 -21.86 -18.87
N PRO A 62 -53.06 -20.83 -19.65
CA PRO A 62 -52.26 -19.72 -19.17
C PRO A 62 -52.98 -19.03 -18.00
N GLU A 63 -52.37 -19.03 -16.82
CA GLU A 63 -52.88 -18.20 -15.72
C GLU A 63 -52.78 -16.73 -16.13
N LEU A 64 -53.93 -16.03 -16.15
CA LEU A 64 -53.96 -14.60 -16.44
C LEU A 64 -53.07 -13.85 -15.44
N PRO A 65 -52.26 -12.88 -15.91
CA PRO A 65 -51.35 -12.14 -15.07
C PRO A 65 -52.15 -11.33 -14.04
N LYS A 66 -52.17 -11.78 -12.78
CA LYS A 66 -52.62 -10.93 -11.68
C LYS A 66 -51.64 -9.77 -11.58
N GLN A 67 -52.10 -8.56 -11.93
CA GLN A 67 -51.37 -7.32 -11.71
C GLN A 67 -51.00 -7.22 -10.22
N ARG A 68 -49.77 -7.58 -9.90
CA ARG A 68 -49.17 -7.24 -8.62
C ARG A 68 -48.95 -5.73 -8.64
N GLN A 69 -49.79 -5.00 -7.93
CA GLN A 69 -49.50 -3.61 -7.60
C GLN A 69 -48.18 -3.58 -6.82
N ALA A 70 -47.13 -3.18 -7.52
CA ALA A 70 -45.81 -3.06 -6.95
C ALA A 70 -45.77 -1.81 -6.07
N THR A 71 -46.04 -1.97 -4.78
CA THR A 71 -45.56 -1.01 -3.79
C THR A 71 -44.03 -1.06 -3.83
N LYS A 72 -43.42 -0.06 -4.47
CA LYS A 72 -41.98 0.14 -4.51
C LYS A 72 -41.49 0.48 -3.10
N THR A 73 -41.34 -0.53 -2.25
CA THR A 73 -40.42 -0.43 -1.12
C THR A 73 -39.02 -0.43 -1.70
N ILE A 74 -38.33 0.70 -1.56
CA ILE A 74 -36.91 0.85 -1.90
C ILE A 74 -36.13 -0.07 -0.96
N LYS A 75 -36.02 -1.35 -1.33
CA LYS A 75 -35.08 -2.26 -0.70
C LYS A 75 -33.69 -1.76 -1.09
N LYS A 76 -32.95 -1.21 -0.11
CA LYS A 76 -31.53 -0.89 -0.24
C LYS A 76 -30.84 -2.09 -0.91
N ALA A 77 -30.28 -1.85 -2.09
CA ALA A 77 -29.52 -2.87 -2.81
C ALA A 77 -28.46 -3.44 -1.86
N ALA A 78 -28.55 -4.74 -1.59
CA ALA A 78 -27.52 -5.42 -0.82
C ALA A 78 -26.18 -5.23 -1.53
N LYS A 79 -25.17 -4.77 -0.78
CA LYS A 79 -23.82 -4.57 -1.30
C LYS A 79 -23.38 -5.84 -2.04
N PRO A 80 -22.82 -5.73 -3.26
CA PRO A 80 -22.35 -6.90 -3.98
C PRO A 80 -21.31 -7.62 -3.12
N LYS A 81 -21.53 -8.92 -2.89
CA LYS A 81 -20.53 -9.76 -2.22
C LYS A 81 -19.21 -9.66 -3.00
N PRO A 82 -18.06 -9.57 -2.32
CA PRO A 82 -16.77 -9.50 -2.99
C PRO A 82 -16.63 -10.72 -3.92
N LYS A 83 -16.29 -10.46 -5.18
CA LYS A 83 -15.96 -11.52 -6.14
C LYS A 83 -14.78 -12.32 -5.53
N PRO A 84 -14.87 -13.65 -5.41
CA PRO A 84 -13.74 -14.45 -4.96
C PRO A 84 -12.57 -14.20 -5.90
N SER A 85 -11.37 -14.01 -5.35
CA SER A 85 -10.16 -13.86 -6.14
C SER A 85 -10.02 -15.06 -7.10
N PRO A 86 -9.57 -14.86 -8.34
CA PRO A 86 -9.37 -15.96 -9.30
C PRO A 86 -8.31 -16.97 -8.83
N PHE A 87 -7.55 -16.64 -7.78
CA PHE A 87 -6.64 -17.54 -7.11
C PHE A 87 -7.33 -18.21 -5.91
N SER A 88 -7.56 -19.52 -6.03
CA SER A 88 -7.80 -20.42 -4.90
C SER A 88 -6.49 -20.51 -4.11
N THR A 89 -6.45 -19.91 -2.92
CA THR A 89 -5.31 -20.01 -2.00
C THR A 89 -5.23 -21.37 -1.31
N GLY A 90 -6.16 -22.30 -1.56
CA GLY A 90 -6.25 -23.58 -0.84
C GLY A 90 -5.15 -24.60 -1.16
N LEU A 91 -4.29 -24.34 -2.16
CA LEU A 91 -3.34 -25.33 -2.71
C LEU A 91 -1.89 -24.89 -2.71
N LEU A 92 -1.62 -23.67 -2.26
CA LEU A 92 -0.25 -23.18 -2.19
C LEU A 92 0.45 -23.85 -1.01
N PRO A 93 1.74 -24.21 -1.14
CA PRO A 93 2.53 -24.69 -0.01
C PRO A 93 2.44 -23.71 1.18
N PRO A 94 2.48 -24.20 2.42
CA PRO A 94 2.37 -23.35 3.62
C PRO A 94 3.39 -22.21 3.62
N GLU A 95 4.63 -22.48 3.18
CA GLU A 95 5.69 -21.48 2.99
C GLU A 95 5.26 -20.31 2.07
N PHE A 96 4.62 -20.62 0.94
CA PHE A 96 4.14 -19.61 0.01
C PHE A 96 2.95 -18.82 0.56
N LEU A 97 2.12 -19.45 1.39
CA LEU A 97 1.02 -18.76 2.08
C LEU A 97 1.55 -17.78 3.14
N GLU A 98 2.67 -18.10 3.78
CA GLU A 98 3.36 -17.21 4.72
C GLU A 98 4.02 -16.03 4.01
N ASP A 99 4.70 -16.24 2.89
CA ASP A 99 5.27 -15.15 2.09
C ASP A 99 4.17 -14.23 1.51
N MET A 100 3.05 -14.79 1.06
CA MET A 100 1.88 -14.01 0.61
C MET A 100 1.18 -13.26 1.74
N LYS A 101 1.44 -13.62 3.00
CA LYS A 101 0.93 -12.92 4.18
C LYS A 101 1.75 -11.66 4.49
N TYR A 102 2.96 -11.53 3.94
CA TYR A 102 3.78 -10.33 4.14
C TYR A 102 3.08 -9.11 3.53
N LYS A 103 2.66 -8.20 4.41
CA LYS A 103 2.13 -6.89 4.03
C LYS A 103 3.21 -5.86 4.29
N PRO A 104 3.66 -5.10 3.28
CA PRO A 104 4.61 -4.02 3.50
C PRO A 104 4.14 -3.11 4.63
N PRO A 105 5.05 -2.66 5.52
CA PRO A 105 4.70 -1.76 6.60
C PRO A 105 3.90 -0.57 6.08
N LYS A 106 2.78 -0.30 6.75
CA LYS A 106 1.94 0.84 6.39
C LYS A 106 2.71 2.12 6.68
N ARG A 107 2.77 3.01 5.69
CA ARG A 107 3.39 4.35 5.83
C ARG A 107 2.84 5.03 7.09
N PHE A 108 3.69 5.77 7.78
CA PHE A 108 3.29 6.53 8.97
C PHE A 108 2.11 7.46 8.65
N GLN A 109 1.01 7.30 9.38
CA GLN A 109 -0.15 8.17 9.28
C GLN A 109 -0.45 8.66 10.69
N GLY A 110 -0.06 9.90 11.00
CA GLY A 110 -0.36 10.52 12.28
C GLY A 110 -1.87 10.61 12.48
N LYS A 111 -2.39 10.09 13.62
CA LYS A 111 -3.83 10.02 13.92
C LYS A 111 -4.56 11.36 13.79
N ASN A 112 -3.85 12.47 14.04
CA ASN A 112 -4.39 13.83 14.05
C ASN A 112 -3.76 14.75 12.98
N ALA A 113 -3.17 14.18 11.93
CA ALA A 113 -2.42 14.92 10.92
C ALA A 113 -2.94 14.61 9.50
N PRO A 114 -4.11 15.16 9.11
CA PRO A 114 -4.67 14.96 7.76
C PRO A 114 -3.81 15.58 6.65
N TRP A 115 -2.90 16.50 7.01
CA TRP A 115 -1.94 17.12 6.09
C TRP A 115 -0.82 16.16 5.64
N ILE A 116 -0.62 15.02 6.32
CA ILE A 116 0.28 13.95 5.88
C ILE A 116 -0.38 13.20 4.72
N THR A 117 -0.28 13.78 3.53
CA THR A 117 -0.88 13.26 2.30
C THR A 117 0.12 12.45 1.48
N LYS A 118 -0.39 11.68 0.51
CA LYS A 118 0.45 10.99 -0.48
C LYS A 118 1.32 11.97 -1.28
N ARG A 119 0.85 13.21 -1.47
CA ARG A 119 1.58 14.26 -2.18
C ARG A 119 2.85 14.67 -1.44
N LEU A 120 2.78 14.81 -0.10
CA LEU A 120 3.95 15.08 0.74
C LEU A 120 4.96 13.94 0.62
N TYR A 121 4.52 12.69 0.74
CA TYR A 121 5.42 11.56 0.60
C TYR A 121 6.07 11.49 -0.78
N LYS A 122 5.30 11.71 -1.84
CA LYS A 122 5.83 11.72 -3.20
C LYS A 122 6.90 12.80 -3.36
N TYR A 123 6.63 14.02 -2.89
CA TYR A 123 7.61 15.11 -2.92
C TYR A 123 8.91 14.75 -2.17
N LEU A 124 8.80 14.14 -1.00
CA LEU A 124 9.98 13.73 -0.21
C LEU A 124 10.73 12.56 -0.86
N GLU A 125 10.01 11.58 -1.41
CA GLU A 125 10.59 10.45 -2.15
C GLU A 125 11.35 10.96 -3.38
N ASP A 126 10.73 11.81 -4.22
CA ASP A 126 11.35 12.39 -5.43
C ASP A 126 12.62 13.19 -5.10
N LYS A 127 12.67 13.89 -3.95
CA LYS A 127 13.86 14.65 -3.51
C LYS A 127 14.95 13.77 -2.90
N LEU A 128 14.59 12.67 -2.25
CA LEU A 128 15.52 11.77 -1.56
C LEU A 128 16.05 10.65 -2.45
N GLU A 129 15.32 10.29 -3.51
CA GLU A 129 15.68 9.27 -4.50
C GLU A 129 17.11 9.44 -5.05
N PRO A 130 17.57 10.62 -5.51
CA PRO A 130 18.94 10.76 -6.03
C PRO A 130 20.04 10.49 -5.00
N ASN A 131 19.76 10.65 -3.71
CA ASN A 131 20.75 10.49 -2.65
C ASN A 131 20.69 9.12 -1.96
N TYR A 132 19.52 8.48 -1.93
CA TYR A 132 19.26 7.31 -1.08
C TYR A 132 18.55 6.15 -1.78
N ASP A 133 18.12 6.30 -3.04
CA ASP A 133 17.50 5.25 -3.87
C ASP A 133 16.46 4.42 -3.09
N TYR A 134 16.65 3.09 -2.94
CA TYR A 134 15.70 2.22 -2.22
C TYR A 134 15.48 2.59 -0.73
N ARG A 135 16.41 3.34 -0.12
CA ARG A 135 16.28 3.82 1.28
C ARG A 135 15.51 5.14 1.39
N ALA A 136 15.23 5.81 0.27
CA ALA A 136 14.51 7.09 0.25
C ALA A 136 13.17 7.00 0.98
N ARG A 137 12.42 5.91 0.77
CA ARG A 137 11.13 5.67 1.44
C ARG A 137 11.25 5.64 2.96
N VAL A 138 12.22 4.90 3.50
CA VAL A 138 12.43 4.78 4.95
C VAL A 138 12.87 6.12 5.55
N ARG A 139 13.68 6.89 4.82
CA ARG A 139 14.13 8.22 5.23
C ARG A 139 12.99 9.24 5.20
N ALA A 140 12.15 9.20 4.18
CA ALA A 140 10.95 10.02 4.09
C ALA A 140 10.00 9.74 5.26
N GLU A 141 9.79 8.47 5.61
CA GLU A 141 8.97 8.10 6.78
C GLU A 141 9.51 8.68 8.09
N LYS A 142 10.82 8.52 8.35
CA LYS A 142 11.46 9.10 9.55
C LYS A 142 11.34 10.62 9.60
N LEU A 143 11.47 11.29 8.46
CA LEU A 143 11.33 12.75 8.41
C LEU A 143 9.88 13.18 8.66
N VAL A 144 8.90 12.49 8.07
CA VAL A 144 7.48 12.80 8.31
C VAL A 144 7.13 12.58 9.79
N GLU A 145 7.70 11.56 10.44
CA GLU A 145 7.55 11.35 11.87
C GLU A 145 8.12 12.52 12.68
N LYS A 146 9.35 12.98 12.39
CA LYS A 146 9.93 14.18 13.01
C LYS A 146 9.06 15.42 12.80
N LEU A 147 8.58 15.65 11.57
CA LEU A 147 7.68 16.75 11.23
C LEU A 147 6.36 16.67 12.00
N TYR A 148 5.83 15.46 12.21
CA TYR A 148 4.62 15.26 13.00
C TYR A 148 4.82 15.62 14.47
N HIS A 149 5.94 15.22 15.07
CA HIS A 149 6.28 15.60 16.44
C HIS A 149 6.49 17.11 16.57
N PHE A 150 7.25 17.71 15.66
CA PHE A 150 7.43 19.15 15.60
C PHE A 150 6.09 19.90 15.48
N ALA A 151 5.23 19.49 14.54
CA ALA A 151 3.90 20.06 14.36
C ALA A 151 3.04 19.97 15.63
N LYS A 152 3.12 18.84 16.35
CA LYS A 152 2.40 18.62 17.60
C LYS A 152 2.87 19.57 18.70
N ASP A 153 4.18 19.83 18.78
CA ASP A 153 4.76 20.71 19.80
C ASP A 153 4.50 22.18 19.48
N VAL A 154 4.68 22.59 18.22
CA VAL A 154 4.36 23.95 17.75
C VAL A 154 2.88 24.28 17.94
N ARG A 155 1.98 23.29 17.87
CA ARG A 155 0.54 23.50 18.14
C ARG A 155 0.26 23.94 19.57
N LYS A 156 1.13 23.62 20.53
CA LYS A 156 0.98 24.03 21.94
C LYS A 156 1.56 25.42 22.21
N CYS A 157 2.57 25.84 21.45
CA CYS A 157 3.26 27.12 21.64
C CYS A 157 2.64 28.24 20.80
N ARG A 158 2.67 29.49 21.29
CA ARG A 158 2.18 30.65 20.52
C ARG A 158 3.06 30.95 19.31
N VAL A 159 4.37 30.81 19.47
CA VAL A 159 5.42 30.93 18.45
C VAL A 159 6.33 29.72 18.58
N ALA A 160 6.79 29.15 17.46
CA ALA A 160 7.70 28.02 17.51
C ALA A 160 9.07 28.45 18.08
N PRO A 161 9.69 27.66 18.98
CA PRO A 161 11.02 27.95 19.49
C PRO A 161 12.03 28.09 18.34
N PRO A 162 12.89 29.13 18.33
CA PRO A 162 13.83 29.36 17.24
C PRO A 162 14.85 28.23 17.11
N GLU A 163 15.27 27.64 18.22
CA GLU A 163 16.18 26.48 18.27
C GLU A 163 15.57 25.25 17.57
N ALA A 164 14.30 24.96 17.83
CA ALA A 164 13.60 23.84 17.20
C ALA A 164 13.42 24.06 15.68
N ILE A 165 13.23 25.31 15.24
CA ILE A 165 13.19 25.64 13.80
C ILE A 165 14.58 25.45 13.18
N ALA A 166 15.64 25.90 13.85
CA ALA A 166 17.01 25.77 13.37
C ALA A 166 17.41 24.29 13.23
N GLU A 167 17.13 23.47 14.25
CA GLU A 167 17.38 22.02 14.20
C GLU A 167 16.63 21.37 13.04
N LEU A 168 15.35 21.72 12.85
CA LEU A 168 14.55 21.17 11.75
C LEU A 168 15.08 21.60 10.37
N LYS A 169 15.46 22.88 10.22
CA LYS A 169 16.08 23.39 8.99
C LYS A 169 17.36 22.65 8.67
N HIS A 170 18.23 22.48 9.67
CA HIS A 170 19.50 21.78 9.52
C HIS A 170 19.29 20.30 9.15
N GLU A 171 18.35 19.60 9.78
CA GLU A 171 18.01 18.22 9.45
C GLU A 171 17.46 18.07 8.02
N MET A 172 16.59 18.99 7.58
CA MET A 172 16.06 19.00 6.21
C MET A 172 17.16 19.31 5.17
N ALA A 173 18.09 20.20 5.52
CA ALA A 173 19.23 20.54 4.66
C ALA A 173 20.24 19.41 4.55
N ARG A 174 20.55 18.74 5.67
CA ARG A 174 21.40 17.55 5.70
C ARG A 174 20.87 16.42 4.84
N LEU A 175 19.54 16.26 4.77
CA LEU A 175 18.89 15.27 3.91
C LEU A 175 18.80 15.70 2.43
N GLY A 176 19.19 16.93 2.11
CA GLY A 176 19.18 17.48 0.75
C GLY A 176 17.79 17.84 0.22
N ILE A 177 16.79 17.96 1.09
CA ILE A 177 15.41 18.30 0.68
C ILE A 177 15.27 19.80 0.45
N VAL A 178 15.98 20.58 1.24
CA VAL A 178 15.97 22.03 1.23
C VAL A 178 17.42 22.51 1.19
N LYS A 179 17.75 23.45 0.29
CA LYS A 179 19.07 24.08 0.24
C LYS A 179 19.07 25.43 0.95
N THR A 180 18.02 26.22 0.74
CA THR A 180 17.92 27.61 1.19
C THR A 180 16.82 27.82 2.24
N HIS A 181 16.93 28.86 3.07
CA HIS A 181 15.86 29.22 4.00
C HIS A 181 14.55 29.52 3.26
N HIS A 182 14.61 30.07 2.05
CA HIS A 182 13.45 30.28 1.19
C HIS A 182 12.71 28.98 0.87
N GLU A 183 13.43 27.96 0.39
CA GLU A 183 12.85 26.66 0.05
C GLU A 183 12.17 26.00 1.27
N PHE A 184 12.72 26.20 2.47
CA PHE A 184 12.08 25.78 3.72
C PHE A 184 10.71 26.44 3.90
N TYR A 185 10.63 27.76 3.73
CA TYR A 185 9.37 28.50 3.87
C TYR A 185 8.35 28.11 2.79
N CYS A 186 8.79 27.89 1.56
CA CYS A 186 7.95 27.38 0.47
C CYS A 186 7.39 25.99 0.78
N PHE A 187 8.23 25.09 1.32
CA PHE A 187 7.80 23.77 1.74
C PHE A 187 6.70 23.83 2.81
N PHE A 188 6.87 24.66 3.85
CA PHE A 188 5.84 24.87 4.87
C PHE A 188 4.57 25.54 4.31
N HIS A 189 4.72 26.36 3.27
CA HIS A 189 3.58 26.96 2.58
C HIS A 189 2.78 25.93 1.76
N GLU A 190 3.43 24.92 1.19
CA GLU A 190 2.76 23.95 0.32
C GLU A 190 2.13 22.79 1.09
N PHE A 191 2.83 22.26 2.10
CA PHE A 191 2.47 20.99 2.73
C PHE A 191 1.88 21.11 4.14
N MET A 192 2.10 22.23 4.84
CA MET A 192 1.67 22.38 6.23
C MET A 192 0.37 23.19 6.37
N PRO A 193 -0.48 22.84 7.36
CA PRO A 193 -1.65 23.63 7.74
C PRO A 193 -1.30 25.08 8.08
N ARG A 194 -2.27 25.97 7.87
CA ARG A 194 -2.11 27.42 8.09
C ARG A 194 -1.71 27.75 9.53
N GLU A 195 -2.25 27.01 10.50
CA GLU A 195 -1.99 27.21 11.92
C GLU A 195 -0.51 27.02 12.27
N ILE A 196 0.13 26.04 11.65
CA ILE A 196 1.56 25.74 11.86
C ILE A 196 2.41 26.73 11.07
N ARG A 197 2.02 27.02 9.83
CA ARG A 197 2.73 27.95 8.94
C ARG A 197 2.95 29.31 9.57
N ILE A 198 1.89 29.89 10.15
CA ILE A 198 1.97 31.19 10.82
C ILE A 198 3.02 31.13 11.93
N ARG A 199 3.07 30.04 12.71
CA ARG A 199 3.97 29.98 13.88
C ARG A 199 5.44 29.74 13.55
N VAL A 200 5.74 29.30 12.32
CA VAL A 200 7.10 28.91 11.87
C VAL A 200 7.69 29.94 10.90
N ASN A 201 6.86 30.49 10.01
CA ASN A 201 7.33 31.45 9.02
C ASN A 201 7.38 32.85 9.64
N PRO A 202 8.47 33.62 9.40
CA PRO A 202 8.50 35.03 9.74
C PRO A 202 7.41 35.73 8.93
N ASP A 203 6.45 36.31 9.64
CA ASP A 203 5.32 37.04 9.09
C ASP A 203 5.15 38.32 9.92
N ILE A 204 4.46 39.32 9.40
CA ILE A 204 4.26 40.63 10.05
C ILE A 204 3.69 40.46 11.47
N LEU A 205 2.93 39.39 11.70
CA LEU A 205 2.30 39.05 12.98
C LEU A 205 3.21 38.29 13.95
N ASN A 206 4.31 37.69 13.48
CA ASN A 206 5.22 36.90 14.30
C ASN A 206 6.57 37.61 14.41
N LYS A 207 6.95 37.96 15.64
CA LYS A 207 8.26 38.55 15.97
C LYS A 207 9.40 37.52 15.85
N ILE A 208 9.41 36.71 14.80
CA ILE A 208 10.51 35.80 14.47
C ILE A 208 11.52 36.60 13.65
N PRO A 209 12.79 36.69 14.06
CA PRO A 209 13.79 37.37 13.25
C PRO A 209 13.94 36.63 11.92
N ALA A 210 13.73 37.35 10.81
CA ALA A 210 14.02 36.81 9.49
C ALA A 210 15.54 36.58 9.37
N PRO A 211 15.97 35.49 8.72
CA PRO A 211 17.39 35.28 8.47
C PRO A 211 17.95 36.43 7.64
N LYS A 212 19.19 36.86 7.94
CA LYS A 212 19.87 37.97 7.26
C LYS A 212 19.98 37.73 5.74
N ARG A 213 20.09 36.46 5.33
CA ARG A 213 20.14 36.02 3.94
C ARG A 213 19.16 34.89 3.69
N VAL A 214 17.98 35.21 3.17
CA VAL A 214 16.89 34.23 2.94
C VAL A 214 17.26 33.18 1.87
N PHE A 215 18.17 33.52 0.95
CA PHE A 215 18.63 32.63 -0.12
C PHE A 215 19.99 31.98 0.15
N ALA A 216 20.58 32.19 1.33
CA ALA A 216 21.82 31.51 1.69
C ALA A 216 21.59 30.00 1.91
N ASN A 217 22.64 29.22 1.68
CA ASN A 217 22.66 27.81 2.01
C ASN A 217 22.57 27.65 3.53
N ILE A 218 21.60 26.85 3.98
CA ILE A 218 21.34 26.65 5.42
C ILE A 218 22.58 26.09 6.14
N LEU A 219 23.32 25.18 5.50
CA LEU A 219 24.53 24.57 6.07
C LEU A 219 25.73 25.52 6.16
N GLU A 220 25.75 26.59 5.37
CA GLU A 220 26.85 27.56 5.36
C GLU A 220 26.59 28.75 6.28
N ASP A 221 25.31 29.05 6.55
CA ASP A 221 24.89 30.20 7.37
C ASP A 221 25.17 29.99 8.87
N ASP A 222 25.24 28.75 9.36
CA ASP A 222 25.48 28.43 10.79
C ASP A 222 26.94 28.64 11.23
N HIS A 223 27.86 28.91 10.29
CA HIS A 223 29.29 29.16 10.57
C HIS A 223 29.65 30.65 10.69
N LEU A 224 28.66 31.55 10.77
CA LEU A 224 28.80 33.01 10.83
C LEU A 224 28.02 33.62 12.01
#